data_AF-A0A7X9GTP9-F1
#
_entry.id   AF-A0A7X9GTP9-F1
#
_cell.length_a   1.000
_cell.length_b   1.000
_cell.length_c   1.000
_cell.angle_alpha   90.00
_cell.angle_beta   90.00
_cell.angle_gamma   90.00
#
_symmetry.space_group_name_H-M   'P 1'
#
loop_
_entity.id
_entity.type
_entity.pdbx_description
1 polymer ?
#
loop_
_entity_poly.entity_id
_entity_poly.type
_entity_poly.pdbx_seq_one_letter_code
_entity_poly.pdbx_strand_id
1 'polypeptide(L)'
;MPSDPAAPSDTAAEVSDASLPGPQGGLSERDRLILALESRTFRYVGAKERAIREEVGLSKVAYYVRLNALLDEPAALRAAPSVVNRLRGRRTSEDGPEAADGSHRVA
;
A
#
# COMPACT_ATOMS: atom_id res chain seq x y z
N MET A 1 -2.13 1.17 -45.07
CA MET A 1 -2.11 1.92 -43.80
C MET A 1 -3.54 2.04 -43.30
N PRO A 2 -3.91 1.25 -42.29
CA PRO A 2 -4.45 1.85 -41.07
C PRO A 2 -3.53 1.63 -39.87
N SER A 3 -3.63 2.59 -38.96
CA SER A 3 -2.71 2.92 -37.88
C SER A 3 -2.49 1.83 -36.84
N ASP A 4 -1.24 1.76 -36.42
CA ASP A 4 -0.75 1.32 -35.12
C ASP A 4 -1.60 1.90 -33.96
N PRO A 5 -2.12 1.07 -33.04
CA PRO A 5 -2.29 1.49 -31.67
C PRO A 5 -1.13 0.94 -30.84
N ALA A 6 -0.13 1.78 -30.62
CA ALA A 6 0.84 1.67 -29.54
C ALA A 6 0.08 1.61 -28.20
N ALA A 7 -0.24 0.40 -27.77
CA ALA A 7 -0.46 0.13 -26.36
C ALA A 7 0.92 0.23 -25.68
N PRO A 8 1.10 1.08 -24.65
CA PRO A 8 2.32 1.04 -23.88
C PRO A 8 2.46 -0.36 -23.26
N SER A 9 3.51 -1.04 -23.69
CA SER A 9 4.10 -2.18 -23.01
C SER A 9 4.50 -1.75 -21.60
N ASP A 10 3.58 -1.82 -20.65
CA ASP A 10 3.96 -1.99 -19.24
C ASP A 10 4.20 -3.49 -19.05
N THR A 11 5.38 -3.87 -19.56
CA THR A 11 6.05 -5.13 -19.33
C THR A 11 5.88 -5.52 -17.87
N ALA A 12 5.34 -6.72 -17.67
CA ALA A 12 5.40 -7.50 -16.45
C ALA A 12 6.55 -7.07 -15.55
N ALA A 13 6.26 -6.21 -14.57
CA ALA A 13 7.21 -5.86 -13.54
C ALA A 13 7.60 -7.17 -12.89
N GLU A 14 8.88 -7.48 -13.07
CA GLU A 14 9.56 -8.70 -12.71
C GLU A 14 9.11 -9.15 -11.32
N VAL A 15 8.83 -10.44 -11.21
CA VAL A 15 8.62 -11.18 -9.97
C VAL A 15 9.88 -11.04 -9.10
N SER A 16 10.04 -9.87 -8.48
CA SER A 16 11.08 -9.59 -7.51
C SER A 16 10.70 -10.30 -6.22
N ASP A 17 11.40 -11.40 -6.00
CA ASP A 17 11.54 -12.28 -4.84
C ASP A 17 11.54 -11.58 -3.46
N ALA A 18 10.48 -10.85 -3.13
CA ALA A 18 10.41 -10.04 -1.90
C ALA A 18 9.02 -10.10 -1.26
N SER A 19 8.27 -11.17 -1.51
CA SER A 19 7.14 -11.59 -0.66
C SER A 19 7.52 -12.78 0.25
N LEU A 20 8.82 -13.03 0.44
CA LEU A 20 9.28 -13.89 1.50
C LEU A 20 9.34 -13.05 2.80
N PRO A 21 8.74 -13.51 3.91
CA PRO A 21 8.91 -12.85 5.20
C PRO A 21 10.41 -12.67 5.44
N GLY A 22 10.81 -11.45 5.81
CA GLY A 22 12.22 -11.11 6.04
C GLY A 22 12.85 -12.13 6.99
N PRO A 23 14.14 -12.45 6.81
CA PRO A 23 14.78 -13.51 7.57
C PRO A 23 14.57 -13.21 9.06
N GLN A 24 13.97 -14.16 9.78
CA GLN A 24 13.76 -14.19 11.23
C GLN A 24 12.57 -13.37 11.82
N GLY A 25 11.40 -13.33 11.17
CA GLY A 25 10.14 -12.91 11.83
C GLY A 25 9.95 -11.40 11.99
N GLY A 26 10.59 -10.63 11.10
CA GLY A 26 10.48 -9.18 11.01
C GLY A 26 9.80 -8.71 9.73
N LEU A 27 9.43 -7.42 9.71
CA LEU A 27 8.91 -6.75 8.52
C LEU A 27 9.96 -6.73 7.40
N SER A 28 9.53 -7.02 6.17
CA SER A 28 10.33 -6.78 4.96
C SER A 28 10.54 -5.27 4.77
N GLU A 29 11.56 -4.89 4.00
CA GLU A 29 11.80 -3.49 3.64
C GLU A 29 10.59 -2.88 2.94
N ARG A 30 9.94 -3.66 2.07
CA ARG A 30 8.68 -3.27 1.42
C ARG A 30 7.56 -2.99 2.42
N ASP A 31 7.47 -3.78 3.49
CA ASP A 31 6.46 -3.60 4.52
C ASP A 31 6.69 -2.33 5.34
N ARG A 32 7.96 -2.01 5.61
CA ARG A 32 8.33 -0.75 6.27
C ARG A 32 7.96 0.45 5.40
N LEU A 33 8.19 0.36 4.09
CA LEU A 33 7.79 1.41 3.15
C LEU A 33 6.27 1.61 3.11
N ILE A 34 5.49 0.51 3.14
CA ILE A 34 4.03 0.57 3.23
C ILE A 34 3.59 1.31 4.50
N LEU A 35 4.13 0.95 5.67
CA LEU A 35 3.79 1.62 6.94
C LEU A 35 4.24 3.08 6.97
N ALA A 36 5.40 3.39 6.37
CA ALA A 36 5.90 4.75 6.24
C ALA A 36 4.97 5.60 5.36
N LEU A 37 4.48 5.07 4.23
CA LEU A 37 3.50 5.76 3.39
C LEU A 37 2.19 6.04 4.13
N GLU A 38 1.66 5.10 4.91
CA GLU A 38 0.44 5.32 5.70
C GLU A 38 0.60 6.32 6.85
N SER A 39 1.84 6.59 7.27
CA SER A 39 2.13 7.65 8.24
C SER A 39 2.07 9.05 7.62
N ARG A 40 2.28 9.16 6.29
CA ARG A 40 2.34 10.43 5.57
C ARG A 40 0.94 10.97 5.23
N THR A 41 0.82 12.29 5.20
CA THR A 41 -0.39 12.97 4.74
C THR A 41 -0.22 13.41 3.29
N PHE A 42 -1.15 12.98 2.43
CA PHE A 42 -1.16 13.32 1.01
C PHE A 42 -2.14 14.46 0.73
N ARG A 43 -1.70 15.47 -0.02
CA ARG A 43 -2.45 16.72 -0.25
C ARG A 43 -3.46 16.67 -1.40
N TYR A 44 -3.26 15.80 -2.39
CA TYR A 44 -4.10 15.74 -3.59
C TYR A 44 -4.48 14.29 -3.95
N VAL A 45 -5.61 14.15 -4.64
CA VAL A 45 -6.16 12.86 -5.09
C VAL A 45 -5.14 12.18 -6.01
N GLY A 46 -4.84 10.90 -5.74
CA GLY A 46 -3.86 10.12 -6.50
C GLY A 46 -2.38 10.33 -6.11
N ALA A 47 -2.05 11.30 -5.25
CA ALA A 47 -0.66 11.46 -4.76
C ALA A 47 -0.14 10.18 -4.08
N LYS A 48 -1.00 9.57 -3.25
CA LYS A 48 -0.73 8.31 -2.58
C LYS A 48 -0.49 7.18 -3.57
N GLU A 49 -1.32 7.07 -4.60
CA GLU A 49 -1.18 6.01 -5.61
C GLU A 49 0.11 6.13 -6.42
N ARG A 50 0.52 7.35 -6.75
CA ARG A 50 1.82 7.58 -7.40
C ARG A 50 2.97 7.17 -6.49
N ALA A 51 2.96 7.61 -5.24
CA ALA A 51 3.98 7.25 -4.26
C ALA A 51 4.02 5.74 -3.99
N ILE A 52 2.87 5.05 -3.97
CA ILE A 52 2.81 3.59 -3.86
C ILE A 52 3.52 2.92 -5.04
N ARG A 53 3.25 3.38 -6.28
CA ARG A 53 3.90 2.82 -7.47
C ARG A 53 5.40 3.12 -7.53
N GLU A 54 5.79 4.35 -7.21
CA GLU A 54 7.18 4.81 -7.31
C GLU A 54 8.07 4.29 -6.18
N GLU A 55 7.60 4.28 -4.93
CA GLU A 55 8.41 3.89 -3.76
C GLU A 55 8.32 2.38 -3.45
N VAL A 56 7.12 1.79 -3.60
CA VAL A 56 6.89 0.37 -3.21
C VAL A 56 6.93 -0.56 -4.42
N GLY A 57 6.68 -0.03 -5.62
CA GLY A 57 6.58 -0.82 -6.84
C GLY A 57 5.31 -1.67 -6.91
N LEU A 58 4.28 -1.35 -6.13
CA LEU A 58 3.03 -2.12 -6.07
C LEU A 58 1.89 -1.44 -6.81
N SER A 59 0.97 -2.25 -7.32
CA SER A 59 -0.35 -1.75 -7.73
C SER A 59 -1.18 -1.37 -6.49
N LYS A 60 -2.16 -0.50 -6.68
CA LYS A 60 -3.10 -0.07 -5.62
C LYS A 60 -3.75 -1.26 -4.92
N VAL A 61 -4.22 -2.24 -5.69
CA VAL A 61 -4.90 -3.43 -5.15
C VAL A 61 -3.93 -4.28 -4.32
N ALA A 62 -2.74 -4.58 -4.86
CA ALA A 62 -1.73 -5.36 -4.14
C ALA A 62 -1.26 -4.66 -2.86
N TYR A 63 -1.17 -3.33 -2.89
CA TYR A 63 -0.85 -2.51 -1.73
C TYR A 63 -1.86 -2.69 -0.59
N TYR A 64 -3.16 -2.55 -0.86
CA TYR A 64 -4.18 -2.69 0.18
C TYR A 64 -4.27 -4.12 0.73
N VAL A 65 -4.12 -5.13 -0.13
CA VAL A 65 -4.05 -6.53 0.30
C VAL A 65 -2.88 -6.74 1.26
N ARG A 66 -1.68 -6.25 0.91
CA ARG A 66 -0.49 -6.38 1.77
C ARG A 66 -0.64 -5.58 3.06
N LEU A 67 -1.16 -4.36 2.98
CA LEU A 67 -1.42 -3.51 4.14
C LEU A 67 -2.32 -4.22 5.15
N ASN A 68 -3.42 -4.83 4.69
CA ASN A 68 -4.34 -5.55 5.57
C ASN A 68 -3.65 -6.71 6.29
N ALA A 69 -2.81 -7.48 5.60
CA ALA A 69 -2.02 -8.55 6.22
C ALA A 69 -1.06 -7.99 7.29
N LEU A 70 -0.42 -6.84 7.04
CA LEU A 70 0.47 -6.20 8.01
C LEU A 70 -0.25 -5.73 9.27
N LEU A 71 -1.53 -5.35 9.18
CA LEU A 71 -2.28 -4.93 10.37
C LEU A 71 -2.49 -6.07 11.38
N ASP A 72 -2.40 -7.32 10.93
CA ASP A 72 -2.57 -8.51 11.75
C ASP A 72 -1.22 -9.07 12.28
N GLU A 73 -0.10 -8.53 11.79
CA GLU A 73 1.26 -8.96 12.15
C GLU A 73 1.79 -8.25 13.41
N PRO A 74 2.28 -8.98 14.44
CA PRO A 74 2.89 -8.36 15.62
C PRO A 74 4.18 -7.60 15.28
N ALA A 75 4.85 -7.94 14.18
CA ALA A 75 6.02 -7.20 13.70
C ALA A 75 5.67 -5.77 13.25
N ALA A 76 4.48 -5.55 12.68
CA ALA A 76 3.99 -4.23 12.30
C ALA A 76 3.73 -3.35 13.53
N LEU A 77 3.13 -3.92 14.57
CA LEU A 77 2.89 -3.24 15.84
C LEU A 77 4.18 -2.78 16.51
N ARG A 78 5.26 -3.58 16.43
CA ARG A 78 6.57 -3.18 16.98
C ARG A 78 7.22 -2.04 16.20
N ALA A 79 7.03 -1.99 14.88
CA ALA A 79 7.65 -0.98 14.04
C ALA A 79 6.90 0.36 14.02
N ALA A 80 5.57 0.33 13.93
CA ALA A 80 4.74 1.52 13.79
C ALA A 80 3.41 1.40 14.58
N PRO A 81 3.46 1.32 15.93
CA PRO A 81 2.29 1.04 16.76
C PRO A 81 1.13 2.03 16.54
N SER A 82 1.43 3.33 16.42
CA SER A 82 0.40 4.37 16.24
C SER A 82 -0.34 4.26 14.91
N VAL A 83 0.36 3.94 13.82
CA VAL A 83 -0.23 3.80 12.48
C VAL A 83 -1.08 2.54 12.43
N VAL A 84 -0.55 1.43 12.94
CA VAL A 84 -1.25 0.14 12.96
C VAL A 84 -2.51 0.21 13.81
N ASN A 85 -2.46 0.76 15.03
CA ASN A 85 -3.64 0.90 15.88
C ASN A 85 -4.73 1.79 15.25
N ARG A 86 -4.34 2.90 14.61
CA ARG A 86 -5.28 3.78 13.90
C ARG A 86 -5.98 3.06 12.74
N LEU A 87 -5.23 2.31 11.95
CA LEU A 87 -5.76 1.56 10.81
C LEU A 87 -6.62 0.37 11.24
N ARG A 88 -6.23 -0.35 12.30
CA ARG A 88 -7.04 -1.43 12.89
C ARG A 88 -8.37 -0.90 13.42
N GLY A 89 -8.37 0.24 14.11
CA GLY A 89 -9.60 0.88 14.58
C GLY A 89 -10.54 1.27 13.45
N ARG A 90 -10.00 1.75 12.33
CA ARG A 90 -10.80 2.04 11.12
C ARG A 90 -11.38 0.77 10.50
N ARG A 91 -10.58 -0.30 10.35
CA ARG A 91 -11.04 -1.60 9.83
C ARG A 91 -12.20 -2.16 10.66
N THR A 92 -12.14 -2.09 11.98
CA THR A 92 -13.24 -2.55 12.86
C THR A 92 -14.52 -1.72 12.71
N SER A 93 -14.41 -0.49 12.20
CA SER A 93 -15.57 0.37 11.88
C SER A 93 -16.01 0.28 10.41
N GLU A 94 -15.17 -0.31 9.54
CA GLU A 94 -15.32 -0.34 8.08
C GLU A 94 -15.64 -1.75 7.52
N ASP A 95 -16.08 -2.72 8.35
CA ASP A 95 -16.63 -4.03 7.90
C ASP A 95 -18.00 -3.89 7.14
N GLY A 96 -18.15 -2.81 6.36
CA GLY A 96 -19.15 -2.63 5.32
C GLY A 96 -18.43 -2.43 3.97
N PRO A 97 -18.82 -3.13 2.90
CA PRO A 97 -18.02 -3.24 1.67
C PRO A 97 -18.15 -2.00 0.78
N GLU A 98 -17.63 -0.84 1.19
CA GLU A 98 -17.48 0.31 0.29
C GLU A 98 -16.54 1.39 0.89
N ALA A 99 -15.25 1.37 0.54
CA ALA A 99 -14.38 2.51 0.76
C ALA A 99 -13.24 2.55 -0.27
N ALA A 100 -13.65 2.52 -1.54
CA ALA A 100 -12.87 3.11 -2.62
C ALA A 100 -13.41 4.52 -2.89
N ASP A 101 -13.39 5.41 -1.89
CA ASP A 101 -13.58 6.84 -2.17
C ASP A 101 -12.63 7.71 -1.35
N GLY A 102 -11.97 8.60 -2.08
CA GLY A 102 -11.10 9.61 -1.53
C GLY A 102 -11.92 10.80 -1.06
N SER A 103 -11.82 11.14 0.21
CA SER A 103 -12.15 12.49 0.69
C SER A 103 -11.19 12.80 1.84
N HIS A 104 -10.21 13.67 1.63
CA HIS A 104 -10.37 15.13 1.67
C HIS A 104 -10.73 15.63 3.08
N ARG A 105 -9.73 16.15 3.78
CA ARG A 105 -9.92 17.45 4.44
C ARG A 105 -8.64 18.26 4.41
N VAL A 106 -8.72 19.32 3.61
CA VAL A 106 -7.91 20.52 3.67
C VAL A 106 -8.61 21.46 4.65
N ALA A 107 -7.91 21.89 5.70
CA ALA A 107 -7.97 23.19 6.39
C ALA A 107 -7.18 23.06 7.70
#